data_AF-A0A942P7B4-F1
#
_entry.id   AF-A0A942P7B4-F1
#
_cell.length_a   1.000
_cell.length_b   1.000
_cell.length_c   1.000
_cell.angle_alpha   90.00
_cell.angle_beta   90.00
_cell.angle_gamma   90.00
#
_symmetry.space_group_name_H-M   'P 1'
#
loop_
_entity.id
_entity.type
_entity.pdbx_description
1 polymer ?
#
loop_
_entity_poly.entity_id
_entity_poly.type
_entity_poly.pdbx_seq_one_letter_code
_entity_poly.pdbx_strand_id
1 'polypeptide(L)'
;MKKVLVCLIGSIVFNLSPALSQNWSPEEQLELFGYCEKSFLMKELGISEETANKVGQINYWATLQKLKIEANTNDTFATVNEVNQEVLKKYKAISIIGDKAKSILNRTYASGCAITQLSPNSAYDTLSKAQLITGYKSKYRKKLIDQLGINGRQADMIIDAEAWKQKESLLIAQIPVTDFNRIRKTVALNIEYARKIILADISETQKEQAIQFFIQNQL
;
A
#
# COMPACT_ATOMS: atom_id res chain seq x y z
N MET A 1 8.51 -20.01 47.42
CA MET A 1 8.50 -21.03 46.36
C MET A 1 7.82 -20.46 45.12
N LYS A 2 8.50 -20.62 43.97
CA LYS A 2 8.06 -20.46 42.56
C LYS A 2 7.48 -19.12 42.09
N LYS A 3 8.40 -18.36 41.47
CA LYS A 3 8.20 -17.39 40.38
C LYS A 3 7.33 -17.98 39.26
N VAL A 4 6.40 -17.21 38.71
CA VAL A 4 6.03 -17.29 37.28
C VAL A 4 5.84 -15.88 36.76
N LEU A 5 6.91 -15.36 36.17
CA LEU A 5 6.94 -14.17 35.33
C LEU A 5 6.40 -14.58 33.96
N VAL A 6 5.18 -14.20 33.61
CA VAL A 6 4.65 -14.38 32.25
C VAL A 6 5.04 -13.15 31.45
N CYS A 7 6.24 -13.20 30.88
CA CYS A 7 6.63 -12.31 29.78
C CYS A 7 5.85 -12.73 28.53
N LEU A 8 4.73 -12.07 28.26
CA LEU A 8 4.13 -12.03 26.93
C LEU A 8 4.99 -11.12 26.05
N ILE A 9 6.09 -11.69 25.52
CA ILE A 9 6.78 -11.11 24.37
C ILE A 9 5.86 -11.36 23.18
N GLY A 10 5.00 -10.38 22.89
CA GLY A 10 4.32 -10.31 21.61
C GLY A 10 5.36 -10.06 20.54
N SER A 11 5.86 -11.14 19.93
CA SER A 11 6.61 -11.06 18.69
C SER A 11 5.67 -10.53 17.62
N ILE A 12 5.69 -9.22 17.38
CA ILE A 12 5.24 -8.65 16.12
C ILE A 12 6.20 -9.23 15.08
N VAL A 13 5.81 -10.33 14.47
CA VAL A 13 6.46 -10.80 13.25
C VAL A 13 6.07 -9.79 12.18
N PHE A 14 6.85 -8.71 12.09
CA PHE A 14 7.03 -8.05 10.82
C PHE A 14 7.58 -9.13 9.91
N ASN A 15 6.73 -9.67 9.04
CA ASN A 15 7.20 -10.36 7.85
C ASN A 15 7.96 -9.31 7.04
N LEU A 16 9.22 -9.11 7.39
CA LEU A 16 10.26 -8.62 6.50
C LEU A 16 10.41 -9.71 5.45
N SER A 17 9.45 -9.77 4.52
CA SER A 17 9.74 -10.30 3.20
C SER A 17 10.99 -9.56 2.76
N PRO A 18 12.08 -10.26 2.38
CA PRO A 18 13.21 -9.58 1.76
C PRO A 18 12.59 -8.80 0.60
N ALA A 19 12.70 -7.48 0.65
CA ALA A 19 12.45 -6.66 -0.51
C ALA A 19 13.46 -7.17 -1.54
N LEU A 20 13.03 -8.11 -2.39
CA LEU A 20 13.61 -8.23 -3.71
C LEU A 20 13.65 -6.79 -4.19
N SER A 21 14.85 -6.24 -4.36
CA SER A 21 15.04 -4.93 -4.98
C SER A 21 14.52 -5.09 -6.41
N GLN A 22 13.21 -5.03 -6.57
CA GLN A 22 12.55 -4.98 -7.84
C GLN A 22 12.95 -3.64 -8.43
N ASN A 23 13.84 -3.72 -9.41
CA ASN A 23 14.27 -2.55 -10.17
C ASN A 23 13.12 -2.18 -11.11
N TRP A 24 12.15 -1.45 -10.56
CA TRP A 24 11.07 -0.85 -11.33
C TRP A 24 11.62 0.19 -12.30
N SER A 25 10.99 0.31 -13.47
CA SER A 25 11.31 1.38 -14.41
C SER A 25 11.10 2.75 -13.75
N PRO A 26 11.72 3.82 -14.24
CA PRO A 26 11.47 5.17 -13.73
C PRO A 26 9.98 5.54 -13.71
N GLU A 27 9.22 5.13 -14.73
CA GLU A 27 7.78 5.35 -14.83
C GLU A 27 7.00 4.57 -13.76
N GLU A 28 7.39 3.32 -13.51
CA GLU A 28 6.80 2.48 -12.47
C GLU A 28 7.13 2.99 -11.07
N GLN A 29 8.33 3.53 -10.85
CA GLN A 29 8.71 4.20 -9.59
C GLN A 29 7.85 5.44 -9.34
N LEU A 30 7.59 6.25 -10.39
CA LEU A 30 6.71 7.41 -10.30
C LEU A 30 5.26 7.01 -9.98
N GLU A 31 4.78 5.92 -10.56
CA GLU A 31 3.45 5.38 -10.26
C GLU A 31 3.35 4.88 -8.81
N LEU A 32 4.36 4.16 -8.31
CA LEU A 32 4.46 3.76 -6.90
C LEU A 32 4.50 4.94 -5.95
N PHE A 33 5.25 5.99 -6.29
CA PHE A 33 5.26 7.24 -5.55
C PHE A 33 3.83 7.80 -5.40
N GLY A 34 3.06 7.79 -6.50
CA GLY A 34 1.67 8.22 -6.53
C GLY A 34 0.77 7.42 -5.58
N TYR A 35 0.97 6.10 -5.51
CA TYR A 35 0.18 5.22 -4.63
C TYR A 35 0.58 5.31 -3.16
N CYS A 36 1.87 5.38 -2.87
CA CYS A 36 2.39 5.15 -1.52
C CYS A 36 2.84 6.41 -0.80
N GLU A 37 3.45 7.35 -1.51
CA GLU A 37 4.20 8.44 -0.86
C GLU A 37 3.50 9.78 -0.97
N LYS A 38 2.79 10.03 -2.07
CA LYS A 38 2.17 11.33 -2.33
C LYS A 38 1.33 11.80 -1.15
N SER A 39 0.37 10.98 -0.70
CA SER A 39 -0.51 11.34 0.41
C SER A 39 0.23 11.46 1.75
N PHE A 40 1.28 10.67 1.96
CA PHE A 40 2.11 10.77 3.17
C PHE A 40 2.89 12.09 3.18
N LEU A 41 3.55 12.45 2.07
CA LEU A 41 4.29 13.69 1.92
C LEU A 41 3.39 14.93 2.08
N MET A 42 2.18 14.89 1.51
CA MET A 42 1.19 15.96 1.70
C MET A 42 0.89 16.17 3.20
N LYS A 43 0.66 15.09 3.95
CA LYS A 43 0.36 15.15 5.39
C LYS A 43 1.56 15.56 6.23
N GLU A 44 2.71 14.93 5.99
CA GLU A 44 3.94 15.12 6.77
C GLU A 44 4.52 16.52 6.57
N LEU A 45 4.52 17.02 5.33
CA LEU A 45 5.15 18.29 4.99
C LEU A 45 4.17 19.46 4.97
N GLY A 46 2.86 19.18 5.02
CA GLY A 46 1.80 20.18 4.90
C GLY A 46 1.76 20.83 3.51
N ILE A 47 2.08 20.07 2.46
CA ILE A 47 2.18 20.58 1.08
C ILE A 47 0.94 20.24 0.25
N SER A 48 0.65 21.06 -0.76
CA SER A 48 -0.46 20.81 -1.69
C SER A 48 -0.23 19.55 -2.53
N GLU A 49 -1.31 19.00 -3.09
CA GLU A 49 -1.22 17.88 -4.05
C GLU A 49 -0.36 18.26 -5.27
N GLU A 50 -0.50 19.47 -5.78
CA GLU A 50 0.32 19.98 -6.89
C GLU A 50 1.82 19.95 -6.54
N THR A 51 2.17 20.39 -5.32
CA THR A 51 3.56 20.38 -4.85
C THR A 51 4.07 18.95 -4.69
N ALA A 52 3.26 18.05 -4.15
CA ALA A 52 3.62 16.64 -4.02
C ALA A 52 3.81 15.96 -5.39
N ASN A 53 2.98 16.30 -6.39
CA ASN A 53 3.17 15.83 -7.76
C ASN A 53 4.50 16.33 -8.34
N LYS A 54 4.86 17.59 -8.11
CA LYS A 54 6.17 18.14 -8.54
C LYS A 54 7.34 17.40 -7.88
N VAL A 55 7.22 16.99 -6.61
CA VAL A 55 8.24 16.14 -5.96
C VAL A 55 8.43 14.83 -6.72
N GLY A 56 7.34 14.12 -7.04
CA GLY A 56 7.41 12.88 -7.82
C GLY A 56 8.08 13.09 -9.18
N GLN A 57 7.75 14.17 -9.89
CA GLN A 57 8.36 14.49 -11.18
C GLN A 57 9.85 14.82 -11.08
N ILE A 58 10.27 15.52 -10.02
CA ILE A 58 11.69 15.79 -9.76
C ILE A 58 12.44 14.49 -9.49
N ASN A 59 11.84 13.56 -8.74
CA ASN A 59 12.45 12.26 -8.45
C ASN A 59 12.56 11.40 -9.71
N TYR A 60 11.51 11.34 -10.51
CA TYR A 60 11.50 10.68 -11.81
C TYR A 60 12.62 11.20 -12.73
N TRP A 61 12.71 12.53 -12.87
CA TRP A 61 13.78 13.15 -13.63
C TRP A 61 15.16 12.79 -13.08
N ALA A 62 15.34 12.81 -11.76
CA ALA A 62 16.61 12.48 -11.12
C ALA A 62 17.01 11.01 -11.38
N THR A 63 16.06 10.07 -11.31
CA THR A 63 16.29 8.67 -11.66
C THR A 63 16.76 8.54 -13.12
N LEU A 64 16.10 9.22 -14.06
CA LEU A 64 16.53 9.20 -15.47
C LEU A 64 17.95 9.74 -15.66
N GLN A 65 18.33 10.82 -14.97
CA GLN A 65 19.69 11.36 -15.06
C GLN A 65 20.73 10.38 -14.50
N LYS A 66 20.43 9.74 -13.37
CA LYS A 66 21.31 8.76 -12.73
C LYS A 66 21.52 7.53 -13.62
N LEU A 67 20.46 7.02 -14.25
CA LEU A 67 20.55 5.94 -15.23
C LEU A 67 21.40 6.31 -16.46
N LYS A 68 21.28 7.55 -16.96
CA LYS A 68 22.14 8.04 -18.05
C LYS A 68 23.61 8.10 -17.64
N ILE A 69 23.91 8.46 -16.39
CA ILE A 69 25.29 8.46 -15.85
C ILE A 69 25.82 7.03 -15.79
N GLU A 70 25.04 6.10 -15.24
CA GLU A 70 25.40 4.67 -15.19
C GLU A 70 25.65 4.08 -16.58
N ALA A 71 24.91 4.55 -17.59
CA ALA A 71 25.09 4.19 -18.99
C ALA A 71 26.20 4.97 -19.71
N ASN A 72 26.90 5.90 -19.06
CA ASN A 72 27.88 6.82 -19.65
C ASN A 72 27.34 7.60 -20.87
N THR A 73 26.05 7.97 -20.84
CA THR A 73 25.36 8.74 -21.90
C THR A 73 24.83 10.09 -21.39
N ASN A 74 25.25 10.51 -20.20
CA ASN A 74 24.83 11.80 -19.65
C ASN A 74 25.79 12.92 -20.06
N ASP A 75 25.31 13.83 -20.90
CA ASP A 75 26.10 14.97 -21.39
C ASP A 75 26.05 16.20 -20.45
N THR A 76 25.22 16.17 -19.40
CA THR A 76 24.98 17.31 -18.50
C THR A 76 25.61 17.11 -17.13
N PHE A 77 25.56 15.90 -16.58
CA PHE A 77 26.06 15.57 -15.25
C PHE A 77 27.06 14.43 -15.34
N ALA A 78 28.22 14.60 -14.71
CA ALA A 78 29.26 13.57 -14.62
C ALA A 78 29.05 12.65 -13.40
N THR A 79 28.38 13.12 -12.34
CA THR A 79 28.21 12.34 -11.11
C THR A 79 26.80 12.38 -10.53
N VAL A 80 26.43 11.33 -9.79
CA VAL A 80 25.17 11.25 -9.03
C VAL A 80 25.04 12.41 -8.03
N ASN A 81 26.16 12.90 -7.48
CA ASN A 81 26.16 14.01 -6.55
C ASN A 81 25.74 15.34 -7.21
N GLU A 82 26.14 15.59 -8.46
CA GLU A 82 25.71 16.78 -9.19
C GLU A 82 24.20 16.75 -9.45
N VAL A 83 23.66 15.58 -9.82
CA VAL A 83 22.21 15.38 -9.95
C VAL A 83 21.51 15.65 -8.63
N ASN A 84 22.02 15.12 -7.51
CA ASN A 84 21.44 15.34 -6.19
C ASN A 84 21.46 16.82 -5.76
N GLN A 85 22.53 17.56 -6.08
CA GLN A 85 22.59 19.00 -5.85
C GLN A 85 21.52 19.74 -6.68
N GLU A 86 21.31 19.33 -7.92
CA GLU A 86 20.29 19.91 -8.78
C GLU A 86 18.87 19.59 -8.30
N VAL A 87 18.64 18.38 -7.77
CA VAL A 87 17.38 18.02 -7.09
C VAL A 87 17.09 18.96 -5.92
N LEU A 88 18.09 19.24 -5.07
CA LEU A 88 17.93 20.17 -3.95
C LEU A 88 17.58 21.59 -4.41
N LYS A 89 18.14 22.06 -5.54
CA LYS A 89 17.74 23.35 -6.14
C LYS A 89 16.29 23.31 -6.63
N LYS A 90 15.87 22.23 -7.30
CA LYS A 90 14.49 22.05 -7.77
C LYS A 90 13.49 21.99 -6.62
N TYR A 91 13.82 21.30 -5.52
CA TYR A 91 13.01 21.30 -4.30
C TYR A 91 12.89 22.70 -3.67
N LYS A 92 14.00 23.44 -3.60
CA LYS A 92 13.99 24.82 -3.11
C LYS A 92 13.04 25.72 -3.93
N ALA A 93 12.99 25.52 -5.25
CA ALA A 93 12.08 26.26 -6.14
C ALA A 93 10.59 25.96 -5.90
N ILE A 94 10.26 24.82 -5.27
CA ILE A 94 8.90 24.46 -4.83
C ILE A 94 8.72 24.61 -3.31
N SER A 95 9.53 25.46 -2.67
CA SER A 95 9.48 25.77 -1.24
C SER A 95 9.73 24.58 -0.29
N ILE A 96 10.38 23.52 -0.78
CA ILE A 96 10.86 22.41 0.04
C ILE A 96 12.35 22.66 0.33
N ILE A 97 12.67 22.99 1.58
CA ILE A 97 14.01 23.47 1.97
C ILE A 97 14.58 22.71 3.17
N GLY A 98 15.89 22.87 3.40
CA GLY A 98 16.58 22.37 4.59
C GLY A 98 16.43 20.87 4.78
N ASP A 99 16.10 20.46 5.99
CA ASP A 99 16.02 19.05 6.38
C ASP A 99 14.86 18.32 5.68
N LYS A 100 13.78 19.02 5.31
CA LYS A 100 12.68 18.44 4.51
C LYS A 100 13.20 17.97 3.15
N ALA A 101 13.98 18.81 2.45
CA ALA A 101 14.53 18.48 1.14
C ALA A 101 15.50 17.28 1.20
N LYS A 102 16.36 17.23 2.23
CA LYS A 102 17.28 16.10 2.44
C LYS A 102 16.54 14.81 2.80
N SER A 103 15.48 14.92 3.62
CA SER A 103 14.64 13.77 4.00
C SER A 103 13.99 13.13 2.78
N ILE A 104 13.43 13.93 1.85
CA ILE A 104 12.84 13.40 0.62
C ILE A 104 13.91 12.80 -0.29
N LEU A 105 15.04 13.50 -0.49
CA LEU A 105 16.12 13.04 -1.38
C LEU A 105 16.69 11.67 -0.98
N ASN A 106 16.82 11.45 0.33
CA ASN A 106 17.38 10.21 0.90
C ASN A 106 16.32 9.16 1.22
N ARG A 107 15.04 9.46 0.97
CA ARG A 107 13.96 8.53 1.23
C ARG A 107 14.10 7.36 0.26
N THR A 108 14.32 6.17 0.81
CA THR A 108 14.16 4.94 0.05
C THR A 108 12.69 4.84 -0.29
N TYR A 109 12.34 4.62 -1.55
CA TYR A 109 10.95 4.44 -1.94
C TYR A 109 10.31 3.42 -1.00
N ALA A 110 9.22 3.80 -0.34
CA ALA A 110 8.58 2.94 0.63
C ALA A 110 8.11 1.67 -0.09
N SER A 111 8.88 0.58 0.05
CA SER A 111 8.48 -0.72 -0.44
C SER A 111 7.18 -1.10 0.26
N GLY A 112 6.10 -1.20 -0.52
CA GLY A 112 4.87 -1.87 -0.09
C GLY A 112 4.00 -1.11 0.92
N CYS A 113 3.43 0.02 0.53
CA CYS A 113 2.31 0.62 1.27
C CYS A 113 1.04 -0.26 1.21
N ALA A 114 0.14 -0.12 2.18
CA ALA A 114 -1.02 -1.03 2.33
C ALA A 114 -1.88 -1.19 1.06
N ILE A 115 -2.02 -0.14 0.23
CA ILE A 115 -2.83 -0.21 -1.00
C ILE A 115 -2.19 -1.07 -2.10
N THR A 116 -0.87 -1.28 -2.08
CA THR A 116 -0.14 -2.14 -3.03
C THR A 116 0.04 -3.57 -2.52
N GLN A 117 -0.38 -3.86 -1.28
CA GLN A 117 -0.25 -5.19 -0.68
C GLN A 117 -1.39 -6.11 -1.13
N LEU A 118 -1.00 -7.32 -1.51
CA LEU A 118 -1.90 -8.41 -1.88
C LEU A 118 -1.76 -9.55 -0.86
N SER A 119 -2.88 -9.95 -0.26
CA SER A 119 -2.94 -11.03 0.72
C SER A 119 -3.89 -12.12 0.22
N PRO A 120 -3.49 -12.96 -0.76
CA PRO A 120 -4.34 -14.02 -1.25
C PRO A 120 -4.40 -15.18 -0.25
N ASN A 121 -5.59 -15.70 0.03
CA ASN A 121 -5.76 -16.89 0.85
C ASN A 121 -6.02 -18.13 -0.03
N SER A 122 -4.98 -18.95 -0.25
CA SER A 122 -5.06 -20.14 -1.10
C SER A 122 -6.05 -21.21 -0.59
N ALA A 123 -6.43 -21.18 0.69
CA ALA A 123 -7.46 -22.06 1.21
C ALA A 123 -8.84 -21.81 0.55
N TYR A 124 -9.03 -20.66 -0.10
CA TYR A 124 -10.27 -20.28 -0.77
C TYR A 124 -10.25 -20.52 -2.28
N ASP A 125 -9.18 -21.09 -2.81
CA ASP A 125 -9.06 -21.36 -4.25
C ASP A 125 -10.16 -22.35 -4.71
N THR A 126 -10.35 -23.42 -3.95
CA THR A 126 -11.34 -24.47 -4.24
C THR A 126 -12.79 -24.10 -3.91
N LEU A 127 -13.02 -23.01 -3.18
CA LEU A 127 -14.36 -22.56 -2.82
C LEU A 127 -14.94 -21.65 -3.90
N SER A 128 -16.19 -21.91 -4.29
CA SER A 128 -16.98 -20.93 -5.03
C SER A 128 -17.27 -19.71 -4.15
N LYS A 129 -17.55 -18.56 -4.77
CA LYS A 129 -17.91 -17.33 -4.05
C LYS A 129 -19.12 -17.55 -3.12
N ALA A 130 -20.12 -18.32 -3.56
CA ALA A 130 -21.30 -18.62 -2.75
C ALA A 130 -20.95 -19.46 -1.50
N GLN A 131 -20.07 -20.45 -1.64
CA GLN A 131 -19.60 -21.25 -0.50
C GLN A 131 -18.80 -20.40 0.49
N LEU A 132 -17.95 -19.49 -0.01
CA LEU A 132 -17.18 -18.57 0.83
C LEU A 132 -18.11 -17.62 1.61
N ILE A 133 -19.11 -17.03 0.95
CA ILE A 133 -20.11 -16.16 1.59
C ILE A 133 -20.87 -16.93 2.68
N THR A 134 -21.35 -18.15 2.39
CA THR A 134 -22.05 -18.97 3.38
C THR A 134 -21.17 -19.28 4.58
N GLY A 135 -19.90 -19.64 4.35
CA GLY A 135 -18.92 -19.88 5.41
C GLY A 135 -18.69 -18.63 6.27
N TYR A 136 -18.53 -17.47 5.64
CA TYR A 136 -18.37 -16.20 6.34
C TYR A 136 -19.60 -15.82 7.15
N LYS A 137 -20.81 -15.97 6.58
CA LYS A 137 -22.05 -15.69 7.28
C LYS A 137 -22.21 -16.57 8.52
N SER A 138 -21.91 -17.86 8.39
CA SER A 138 -21.98 -18.81 9.52
C SER A 138 -20.97 -18.49 10.63
N LYS A 139 -19.77 -18.00 10.30
CA LYS A 139 -18.67 -17.86 11.27
C LYS A 139 -18.50 -16.45 11.84
N TYR A 140 -18.79 -15.43 11.04
CA TYR A 140 -18.38 -14.05 11.32
C TYR A 140 -19.51 -13.03 11.36
N ARG A 141 -20.69 -13.30 10.78
CA ARG A 141 -21.79 -12.32 10.68
C ARG A 141 -22.19 -11.73 12.03
N LYS A 142 -22.43 -12.57 13.04
CA LYS A 142 -22.80 -12.11 14.38
C LYS A 142 -21.67 -11.28 15.01
N LYS A 143 -20.42 -11.72 14.89
CA LYS A 143 -19.26 -10.97 15.41
C LYS A 143 -19.11 -9.60 14.76
N LEU A 144 -19.32 -9.51 13.44
CA LEU A 144 -19.29 -8.24 12.71
C LEU A 144 -20.40 -7.29 13.20
N ILE A 145 -21.62 -7.79 13.34
CA ILE A 145 -22.77 -7.03 13.88
C ILE A 145 -22.43 -6.49 15.27
N ASP A 146 -22.00 -7.38 16.18
CA ASP A 146 -21.74 -7.05 17.57
C ASP A 146 -20.56 -6.08 17.72
N GLN A 147 -19.50 -6.23 16.91
CA GLN A 147 -18.29 -5.41 17.00
C GLN A 147 -18.44 -4.03 16.35
N LEU A 148 -19.14 -3.94 15.21
CA LEU A 148 -19.29 -2.68 14.47
C LEU A 148 -20.59 -1.93 14.85
N GLY A 149 -21.52 -2.57 15.58
CA GLY A 149 -22.82 -1.99 15.90
C GLY A 149 -23.70 -1.76 14.67
N ILE A 150 -23.61 -2.66 13.68
CA ILE A 150 -24.31 -2.56 12.39
C ILE A 150 -25.47 -3.56 12.29
N ASN A 151 -26.41 -3.33 11.37
CA ASN A 151 -27.50 -4.27 11.15
C ASN A 151 -27.07 -5.46 10.26
N GLY A 152 -27.93 -6.49 10.19
CA GLY A 152 -27.65 -7.71 9.45
C GLY A 152 -27.44 -7.51 7.94
N ARG A 153 -28.14 -6.56 7.31
CA ARG A 153 -27.95 -6.24 5.88
C ARG A 153 -26.58 -5.64 5.65
N GLN A 154 -26.15 -4.71 6.50
CA GLN A 154 -24.82 -4.09 6.40
C GLN A 154 -23.72 -5.13 6.58
N ALA A 155 -23.86 -6.02 7.56
CA ALA A 155 -22.91 -7.11 7.77
C ALA A 155 -22.85 -8.07 6.57
N ASP A 156 -23.99 -8.38 5.94
CA ASP A 156 -24.02 -9.22 4.73
C ASP A 156 -23.31 -8.53 3.55
N MET A 157 -23.50 -7.22 3.36
CA MET A 157 -22.82 -6.46 2.31
C MET A 157 -21.29 -6.42 2.51
N ILE A 158 -20.83 -6.25 3.76
CA ILE A 158 -19.41 -6.29 4.11
C ILE A 158 -18.82 -7.68 3.84
N ILE A 159 -19.53 -8.75 4.21
CA ILE A 159 -19.12 -10.13 3.92
C ILE A 159 -19.04 -10.40 2.42
N ASP A 160 -20.02 -9.91 1.65
CA ASP A 160 -20.03 -10.09 0.19
C ASP A 160 -18.86 -9.34 -0.48
N ALA A 161 -18.51 -8.16 0.03
CA ALA A 161 -17.34 -7.39 -0.42
C ALA A 161 -16.03 -8.12 -0.09
N GLU A 162 -15.90 -8.70 1.10
CA GLU A 162 -14.72 -9.48 1.49
C GLU A 162 -14.58 -10.75 0.66
N ALA A 163 -15.65 -11.52 0.50
CA ALA A 163 -15.64 -12.73 -0.31
C ALA A 163 -15.26 -12.44 -1.77
N TRP A 164 -15.73 -11.31 -2.31
CA TRP A 164 -15.28 -10.82 -3.62
C TRP A 164 -13.77 -10.51 -3.62
N LYS A 165 -13.28 -9.71 -2.66
CA LYS A 165 -11.86 -9.33 -2.57
C LYS A 165 -10.95 -10.56 -2.55
N GLN A 166 -11.32 -11.59 -1.79
CA GLN A 166 -10.54 -12.82 -1.70
C GLN A 166 -10.45 -13.57 -3.03
N LYS A 167 -11.56 -13.70 -3.76
CA LYS A 167 -11.54 -14.36 -5.08
C LYS A 167 -10.73 -13.56 -6.10
N GLU A 168 -10.87 -12.25 -6.14
CA GLU A 168 -10.05 -11.41 -7.03
C GLU A 168 -8.57 -11.44 -6.65
N SER A 169 -8.26 -11.48 -5.34
CA SER A 169 -6.87 -11.57 -4.87
C SER A 169 -6.17 -12.83 -5.36
N LEU A 170 -6.88 -13.96 -5.38
CA LEU A 170 -6.37 -15.22 -5.93
C LEU A 170 -6.06 -15.14 -7.43
N LEU A 171 -6.91 -14.45 -8.20
CA LEU A 171 -6.66 -14.24 -9.63
C LEU A 171 -5.43 -13.36 -9.85
N ILE A 172 -5.27 -12.28 -9.08
CA ILE A 172 -4.11 -11.40 -9.16
C ILE A 172 -2.83 -12.12 -8.70
N ALA A 173 -2.94 -13.05 -7.74
CA ALA A 173 -1.81 -13.82 -7.23
C ALA A 173 -1.16 -14.73 -8.28
N GLN A 174 -1.86 -15.04 -9.37
CA GLN A 174 -1.32 -15.78 -10.52
C GLN A 174 -0.34 -14.95 -11.36
N ILE A 175 -0.37 -13.62 -11.23
CA ILE A 175 0.58 -12.72 -11.90
C ILE A 175 1.92 -12.79 -11.15
N PRO A 176 3.06 -12.95 -11.85
CA PRO A 176 4.38 -13.01 -11.22
C PRO A 176 4.63 -11.81 -10.30
N VAL A 177 5.28 -12.05 -9.17
CA VAL A 177 5.59 -10.99 -8.20
C VAL A 177 6.43 -9.87 -8.80
N THR A 178 7.24 -10.17 -9.82
CA THR A 178 8.12 -9.27 -10.57
C THR A 178 7.42 -8.46 -11.65
N ASP A 179 6.16 -8.73 -11.95
CA ASP A 179 5.38 -7.97 -12.93
C ASP A 179 4.65 -6.82 -12.21
N PHE A 180 4.99 -5.57 -12.57
CA PHE A 180 4.39 -4.38 -12.00
C PHE A 180 2.86 -4.33 -12.19
N ASN A 181 2.34 -4.99 -13.22
CA ASN A 181 0.90 -5.11 -13.43
C ASN A 181 0.18 -5.78 -12.25
N ARG A 182 0.88 -6.65 -11.50
CA ARG A 182 0.37 -7.20 -10.24
C ARG A 182 0.05 -6.10 -9.23
N ILE A 183 0.92 -5.10 -9.12
CA ILE A 183 0.73 -3.94 -8.25
C ILE A 183 -0.47 -3.12 -8.72
N ARG A 184 -0.52 -2.77 -10.01
CA ARG A 184 -1.65 -2.00 -10.58
C ARG A 184 -2.99 -2.67 -10.31
N LYS A 185 -3.10 -3.97 -10.54
CA LYS A 185 -4.32 -4.73 -10.26
C LYS A 185 -4.63 -4.80 -8.77
N THR A 186 -3.62 -4.93 -7.91
CA THR A 186 -3.79 -4.92 -6.46
C THR A 186 -4.33 -3.57 -5.96
N VAL A 187 -3.81 -2.47 -6.49
CA VAL A 187 -4.32 -1.12 -6.17
C VAL A 187 -5.77 -0.98 -6.62
N ALA A 188 -6.09 -1.36 -7.86
CA ALA A 188 -7.46 -1.33 -8.38
C ALA A 188 -8.42 -2.17 -7.52
N LEU A 189 -8.01 -3.38 -7.13
CA LEU A 189 -8.73 -4.25 -6.22
C LEU A 189 -9.03 -3.55 -4.88
N ASN A 190 -8.00 -2.98 -4.24
CA ASN A 190 -8.14 -2.37 -2.93
C ASN A 190 -9.00 -1.09 -2.95
N ILE A 191 -8.94 -0.30 -4.02
CA ILE A 191 -9.82 0.86 -4.25
C ILE A 191 -11.27 0.40 -4.38
N GLU A 192 -11.53 -0.59 -5.21
CA GLU A 192 -12.88 -1.10 -5.43
C GLU A 192 -13.43 -1.80 -4.17
N TYR A 193 -12.58 -2.51 -3.40
CA TYR A 193 -12.97 -3.05 -2.11
C TYR A 193 -13.42 -1.96 -1.14
N ALA A 194 -12.64 -0.89 -0.99
CA ALA A 194 -13.01 0.25 -0.16
C ALA A 194 -14.35 0.86 -0.62
N ARG A 195 -14.58 0.98 -1.92
CA ARG A 195 -15.86 1.44 -2.49
C ARG A 195 -17.01 0.52 -2.11
N LYS A 196 -16.85 -0.80 -2.24
CA LYS A 196 -17.89 -1.79 -1.89
C LYS A 196 -18.23 -1.76 -0.41
N ILE A 197 -17.25 -1.56 0.47
CA ILE A 197 -17.48 -1.43 1.91
C ILE A 197 -18.29 -0.16 2.22
N ILE A 198 -18.01 0.98 1.58
CA ILE A 198 -18.76 2.23 1.76
C ILE A 198 -20.24 2.07 1.35
N LEU A 199 -20.55 1.24 0.34
CA LEU A 199 -21.94 0.96 -0.05
C LEU A 199 -22.78 0.31 1.06
N ALA A 200 -22.14 -0.25 2.10
CA ALA A 200 -22.84 -0.76 3.28
C ALA A 200 -23.42 0.36 4.17
N ASP A 201 -23.25 1.64 3.80
CA ASP A 201 -23.78 2.80 4.53
C ASP A 201 -23.31 2.79 6.00
N ILE A 202 -22.00 2.66 6.17
CA ILE A 202 -21.31 2.64 7.47
C ILE A 202 -20.39 3.85 7.59
N SER A 203 -20.10 4.27 8.82
CA SER A 203 -19.12 5.33 9.08
C SER A 203 -17.71 4.93 8.67
N GLU A 204 -16.83 5.91 8.44
CA GLU A 204 -15.41 5.65 8.17
C GLU A 204 -14.73 4.87 9.30
N THR A 205 -15.08 5.15 10.57
CA THR A 205 -14.58 4.38 11.72
C THR A 205 -15.01 2.91 11.64
N GLN A 206 -16.28 2.63 11.31
CA GLN A 206 -16.77 1.25 11.14
C GLN A 206 -16.12 0.55 9.95
N LYS A 207 -15.81 1.29 8.88
CA LYS A 207 -15.08 0.76 7.72
C LYS A 207 -13.66 0.37 8.09
N GLU A 208 -12.92 1.22 8.82
CA GLU A 208 -11.59 0.86 9.32
C GLU A 208 -11.65 -0.39 10.22
N GLN A 209 -12.63 -0.45 11.13
CA GLN A 209 -12.86 -1.61 11.99
C GLN A 209 -13.22 -2.88 11.20
N ALA A 210 -14.03 -2.78 10.14
CA ALA A 210 -14.36 -3.90 9.25
C ALA A 210 -13.11 -4.46 8.58
N ILE A 211 -12.25 -3.59 8.04
CA ILE A 211 -11.00 -4.00 7.41
C ILE A 211 -10.08 -4.69 8.42
N GLN A 212 -9.94 -4.12 9.62
CA GLN A 212 -9.14 -4.72 10.69
C GLN A 212 -9.71 -6.06 11.17
N PHE A 213 -11.04 -6.21 11.21
CA PHE A 213 -11.69 -7.46 11.57
C PHE A 213 -11.24 -8.60 10.64
N PHE A 214 -11.23 -8.39 9.33
CA PHE A 214 -10.81 -9.41 8.38
C PHE A 214 -9.31 -9.74 8.50
N ILE A 215 -8.46 -8.71 8.63
CA ILE A 215 -7.01 -8.88 8.86
C ILE A 215 -6.74 -9.73 10.11
N GLN A 216 -7.40 -9.41 11.24
CA GLN A 216 -7.22 -10.14 12.50
C GLN A 216 -7.69 -11.59 12.43
N ASN A 217 -8.69 -11.87 11.59
CA ASN A 217 -9.22 -13.21 11.40
C ASN A 217 -8.48 -14.00 10.30
N GLN A 218 -7.35 -13.47 9.80
CA GLN A 218 -6.55 -14.06 8.72
C GLN A 218 -7.37 -14.29 7.44
N LEU A 219 -8.28 -13.35 7.16
CA LEU A 219 -9.09 -13.29 5.95
C LEU A 219 -8.45 -12.29 5.01
#